data_AF-A0A7J2HX44-F1
#
_entry.id   AF-A0A7J2HX44-F1
#
_cell.length_a   1.000
_cell.length_b   1.000
_cell.length_c   1.000
_cell.angle_alpha   90.00
_cell.angle_beta   90.00
_cell.angle_gamma   90.00
#
_symmetry.space_group_name_H-M   'P 1'
#
loop_
_entity.id
_entity.type
_entity.pdbx_description
1 polymer ?
#
loop_
_entity_poly.entity_id
_entity_poly.type
_entity_poly.pdbx_seq_one_letter_code
_entity_poly.pdbx_strand_id
1 'polypeptide(L)'
;MRWSIHRSMEKALELFEKYSKEYGELFDLKHGGAIEEYGAEDAEYLIITAGTMASEAEVAVDEMRKNGKKVGLLKIRLYRPFPSNTIIRELKGRKGAIVLDRSISFGLSGPISEDVRAVLHSFNIDTPVVAYVTGLGGRDITYADIENMVSRGISLIEEGKTPLILWYKMRRFEKW
;
A
#
# COMPACT_ATOMS: atom_id res chain seq x y z
N MET A 1 -5.96 17.14 25.96
CA MET A 1 -6.97 16.51 25.06
C MET A 1 -6.33 15.81 23.86
N ARG A 2 -5.62 16.50 22.94
CA ARG A 2 -5.00 15.87 21.74
C ARG A 2 -4.03 14.73 22.05
N TRP A 3 -3.15 14.90 23.03
CA TRP A 3 -2.23 13.85 23.48
C TRP A 3 -2.96 12.58 23.97
N SER A 4 -4.03 12.74 24.76
CA SER A 4 -4.84 11.62 25.25
C SER A 4 -5.55 10.88 24.11
N ILE A 5 -6.03 11.61 23.09
CA ILE A 5 -6.59 11.01 21.87
C ILE A 5 -5.51 10.19 21.16
N HIS A 6 -4.30 10.74 21.01
CA HIS A 6 -3.19 10.03 20.39
C HIS A 6 -2.83 8.74 21.14
N ARG A 7 -2.71 8.79 22.48
CA ARG A 7 -2.48 7.60 23.31
C ARG A 7 -3.60 6.55 23.16
N SER A 8 -4.84 7.00 23.00
CA SER A 8 -5.98 6.12 22.77
C SER A 8 -5.91 5.46 21.39
N MET A 9 -5.43 6.19 20.38
CA MET A 9 -5.15 5.66 19.05
C MET A 9 -4.05 4.60 19.11
N GLU A 10 -2.91 4.84 19.77
CA GLU A 10 -1.86 3.82 19.94
C GLU A 10 -2.43 2.51 20.53
N LYS A 11 -3.23 2.63 21.59
CA LYS A 11 -3.90 1.48 22.22
C LYS A 11 -4.92 0.80 21.30
N ALA A 12 -5.63 1.56 20.48
CA ALA A 12 -6.61 1.01 19.53
C ALA A 12 -5.96 0.10 18.49
N LEU A 13 -4.76 0.45 18.00
CA LEU A 13 -4.01 -0.40 17.07
C LEU A 13 -3.64 -1.74 17.72
N GLU A 14 -3.13 -1.69 18.95
CA GLU A 14 -2.75 -2.88 19.71
C GLU A 14 -3.95 -3.82 19.99
N LEU A 15 -5.10 -3.23 20.35
CA LEU A 15 -6.35 -3.98 20.52
C LEU A 15 -6.89 -4.55 19.21
N PHE A 16 -6.75 -3.82 18.10
CA PHE A 16 -7.19 -4.29 16.79
C PHE A 16 -6.43 -5.56 16.38
N GLU A 17 -5.11 -5.58 16.54
CA GLU A 17 -4.29 -6.77 16.27
C GLU A 17 -4.74 -7.97 17.11
N LYS A 18 -4.96 -7.76 18.41
CA LYS A 18 -5.46 -8.79 19.32
C LYS A 18 -6.81 -9.34 18.87
N TYR A 19 -7.80 -8.48 18.64
CA TYR A 19 -9.15 -8.93 18.30
C TYR A 19 -9.26 -9.49 16.89
N SER A 20 -8.45 -9.02 15.94
CA SER A 20 -8.40 -9.61 14.60
C SER A 20 -7.93 -11.07 14.66
N LYS A 21 -6.95 -11.37 15.53
CA LYS A 21 -6.50 -12.75 15.80
C LYS A 21 -7.59 -13.60 16.45
N GLU A 22 -8.20 -13.12 17.54
CA GLU A 22 -9.28 -13.84 18.24
C GLU A 22 -10.47 -14.12 17.32
N TYR A 23 -10.85 -13.15 16.49
CA TYR A 23 -11.90 -13.31 15.50
C TYR A 23 -11.54 -14.39 14.47
N GLY A 24 -10.30 -14.38 13.97
CA GLY A 24 -9.86 -15.38 13.00
C GLY A 24 -9.81 -16.80 13.55
N GLU A 25 -9.48 -16.98 14.83
CA GLU A 25 -9.53 -18.28 15.51
C GLU A 25 -10.98 -18.78 15.70
N LEU A 26 -11.92 -17.87 15.98
CA LEU A 26 -13.32 -18.22 16.21
C LEU A 26 -14.06 -18.63 14.94
N PHE A 27 -13.75 -17.98 13.81
CA PHE A 27 -14.48 -18.15 12.55
C PHE A 27 -13.69 -18.86 11.45
N ASP A 28 -12.48 -19.35 11.76
CA ASP A 28 -11.53 -19.93 10.79
C ASP A 28 -11.31 -19.00 9.56
N LEU A 29 -11.20 -17.70 9.84
CA LEU A 29 -11.12 -16.65 8.81
C LEU A 29 -9.94 -15.73 9.10
N LYS A 30 -8.86 -15.88 8.34
CA LYS A 30 -7.60 -15.17 8.59
C LYS A 30 -7.45 -13.98 7.63
N HIS A 31 -7.76 -12.78 8.13
CA HIS A 31 -7.57 -11.51 7.39
C HIS A 31 -6.32 -10.73 7.83
N GLY A 32 -5.41 -11.36 8.58
CA GLY A 32 -4.26 -10.68 9.17
C GLY A 32 -4.67 -9.62 10.21
N GLY A 33 -3.77 -8.68 10.45
CA GLY A 33 -3.91 -7.58 11.41
C GLY A 33 -4.46 -6.31 10.77
N ALA A 34 -3.93 -5.16 11.17
CA ALA A 34 -4.17 -3.85 10.54
C ALA A 34 -3.74 -3.83 9.06
N ILE A 35 -2.79 -4.71 8.70
CA ILE A 35 -2.41 -5.03 7.33
C ILE A 35 -2.63 -6.53 7.10
N GLU A 36 -3.25 -6.85 5.97
CA GLU A 36 -3.35 -8.20 5.41
C GLU A 36 -2.24 -8.36 4.36
N GLU A 37 -1.44 -9.42 4.49
CA GLU A 37 -0.32 -9.71 3.60
C GLU A 37 -0.75 -10.78 2.60
N TYR A 38 -0.38 -10.62 1.32
CA TYR A 38 -0.69 -11.57 0.26
C TYR A 38 0.53 -11.78 -0.65
N GLY A 39 1.10 -13.00 -0.64
CA GLY A 39 2.29 -13.35 -1.41
C GLY A 39 3.53 -12.50 -1.07
N ALA A 40 3.63 -12.03 0.18
CA ALA A 40 4.64 -11.07 0.62
C ALA A 40 5.95 -11.72 1.09
N GLU A 41 5.94 -13.01 1.44
CA GLU A 41 7.03 -13.69 2.13
C GLU A 41 8.34 -13.59 1.32
N ASP A 42 8.30 -13.94 0.03
CA ASP A 42 9.45 -13.93 -0.88
C ASP A 42 9.45 -12.76 -1.87
N ALA A 43 8.54 -11.78 -1.69
CA ALA A 43 8.38 -10.67 -2.61
C ALA A 43 9.62 -9.77 -2.66
N GLU A 44 10.05 -9.37 -3.84
CA GLU A 44 11.06 -8.33 -4.01
C GLU A 44 10.44 -6.93 -4.00
N TYR A 45 9.21 -6.83 -4.51
CA TYR A 45 8.43 -5.60 -4.58
C TYR A 45 7.07 -5.79 -3.90
N LEU A 46 6.61 -4.77 -3.18
CA LEU A 46 5.33 -4.82 -2.48
C LEU A 46 4.38 -3.75 -3.01
N ILE A 47 3.17 -4.18 -3.38
CA ILE A 47 2.03 -3.29 -3.64
C ILE A 47 1.47 -2.88 -2.29
N ILE A 48 1.12 -1.61 -2.11
CA ILE A 48 0.42 -1.13 -0.91
C ILE A 48 -0.84 -0.39 -1.33
N THR A 49 -1.98 -0.86 -0.88
CA THR A 49 -3.27 -0.22 -1.18
C THR A 49 -4.34 -0.60 -0.16
N ALA A 50 -5.55 -0.08 -0.35
CA ALA A 50 -6.70 -0.29 0.55
C ALA A 50 -8.01 -0.45 -0.23
N GLY A 51 -9.03 -0.97 0.45
CA GLY A 51 -10.38 -1.09 -0.10
C GLY A 51 -10.45 -2.00 -1.33
N THR A 52 -11.34 -1.69 -2.27
CA THR A 52 -11.60 -2.56 -3.43
C THR A 52 -10.41 -2.72 -4.37
N MET A 53 -9.48 -1.76 -4.40
CA MET A 53 -8.25 -1.90 -5.21
C MET A 53 -7.35 -3.01 -4.68
N ALA A 54 -7.44 -3.34 -3.39
CA ALA A 54 -6.66 -4.44 -2.85
C ALA A 54 -7.12 -5.79 -3.39
N SER A 55 -8.43 -5.98 -3.61
CA SER A 55 -8.95 -7.22 -4.22
C SER A 55 -8.50 -7.38 -5.67
N GLU A 56 -8.49 -6.31 -6.46
CA GLU A 56 -7.92 -6.34 -7.82
C GLU A 56 -6.39 -6.53 -7.78
N ALA A 57 -5.72 -6.03 -6.75
CA ALA A 57 -4.29 -6.23 -6.56
C ALA A 57 -3.94 -7.69 -6.21
N GLU A 58 -4.78 -8.41 -5.48
CA GLU A 58 -4.59 -9.86 -5.21
C GLU A 58 -4.55 -10.64 -6.55
N VAL A 59 -5.49 -10.37 -7.45
CA VAL A 59 -5.53 -10.98 -8.79
C VAL A 59 -4.29 -10.59 -9.61
N ALA A 60 -3.89 -9.32 -9.57
CA ALA A 60 -2.68 -8.86 -10.26
C ALA A 60 -1.41 -9.53 -9.71
N VAL A 61 -1.31 -9.72 -8.39
CA VAL A 61 -0.20 -10.45 -7.77
C VAL A 61 -0.13 -11.87 -8.30
N ASP A 62 -1.25 -12.59 -8.37
CA ASP A 62 -1.29 -13.97 -8.89
C ASP A 62 -0.78 -14.05 -10.32
N GLU A 63 -1.27 -13.19 -11.21
CA GLU A 63 -0.88 -13.16 -12.62
C GLU A 63 0.59 -12.75 -12.80
N MET A 64 1.07 -11.75 -12.07
CA MET A 64 2.48 -11.34 -12.12
C MET A 64 3.41 -12.44 -11.60
N ARG A 65 3.02 -13.15 -10.53
CA ARG A 65 3.78 -14.27 -9.97
C ARG A 65 3.80 -15.48 -10.90
N LYS A 66 2.70 -15.81 -11.59
CA LYS A 66 2.67 -16.81 -12.67
C LYS A 66 3.69 -16.51 -13.77
N ASN A 67 3.93 -15.22 -14.03
CA ASN A 67 4.92 -14.73 -14.98
C ASN A 67 6.33 -14.54 -14.37
N GLY A 68 6.59 -15.11 -13.18
CA GLY A 68 7.91 -15.13 -12.55
C GLY A 68 8.32 -13.83 -11.85
N LYS A 69 7.41 -12.87 -11.68
CA LYS A 69 7.69 -11.64 -10.92
C LYS A 69 7.42 -11.86 -9.44
N LYS A 70 8.40 -11.58 -8.58
CA LYS A 70 8.29 -11.66 -7.12
C LYS A 70 7.61 -10.41 -6.56
N VAL A 71 6.31 -10.30 -6.76
CA VAL A 71 5.48 -9.22 -6.22
C VAL A 71 4.59 -9.78 -5.12
N GLY A 72 4.37 -8.99 -4.08
CA GLY A 72 3.37 -9.26 -3.04
C GLY A 72 2.52 -8.02 -2.77
N LEU A 73 1.56 -8.14 -1.87
CA LEU A 73 0.61 -7.09 -1.51
C LEU A 73 0.53 -6.91 0.01
N LEU A 74 0.51 -5.65 0.43
CA LEU A 74 0.12 -5.20 1.75
C LEU A 74 -1.21 -4.45 1.64
N LYS A 75 -2.28 -5.09 2.09
CA LYS A 75 -3.64 -4.54 2.08
C LYS A 75 -3.93 -3.87 3.41
N ILE A 76 -4.08 -2.56 3.40
CA ILE A 76 -4.39 -1.78 4.60
C ILE A 76 -5.87 -1.99 4.96
N ARG A 77 -6.11 -2.64 6.11
CA ARG A 77 -7.44 -2.85 6.71
C ARG A 77 -7.78 -1.77 7.72
N LEU A 78 -6.78 -1.26 8.44
CA LEU A 78 -6.90 -0.16 9.39
C LEU A 78 -5.92 0.96 9.00
N TYR A 79 -6.44 2.08 8.50
CA TYR A 79 -5.61 3.20 8.04
C TYR A 79 -5.18 4.17 9.16
N ARG A 80 -6.05 4.37 10.16
CA ARG A 80 -5.77 5.19 11.34
C ARG A 80 -6.25 4.46 12.59
N PRO A 81 -5.40 4.25 13.60
CA PRO A 81 -3.97 4.59 13.66
C PRO A 81 -3.14 3.87 12.59
N PHE A 82 -2.13 4.55 12.02
CA PHE A 82 -1.37 4.00 10.90
C PHE A 82 -0.44 2.85 11.39
N PRO A 83 -0.43 1.68 10.72
CA PRO A 83 0.29 0.50 11.17
C PRO A 83 1.79 0.54 10.81
N SER A 84 2.51 1.54 11.33
CA SER A 84 3.91 1.82 10.97
C SER A 84 4.85 0.63 11.21
N ASN A 85 4.68 -0.13 12.30
CA ASN A 85 5.54 -1.26 12.63
C ASN A 85 5.52 -2.35 11.54
N THR A 86 4.35 -2.63 10.97
CA THR A 86 4.20 -3.61 9.89
C THR A 86 4.83 -3.08 8.60
N ILE A 87 4.62 -1.80 8.26
CA ILE A 87 5.27 -1.17 7.10
C ILE A 87 6.80 -1.25 7.21
N ILE A 88 7.36 -0.95 8.38
CA ILE A 88 8.81 -1.05 8.66
C ILE A 88 9.30 -2.48 8.44
N ARG A 89 8.63 -3.45 9.05
CA ARG A 89 9.01 -4.86 8.96
C ARG A 89 9.01 -5.35 7.53
N GLU A 90 7.93 -5.08 6.79
CA GLU A 90 7.73 -5.66 5.47
C GLU A 90 8.56 -4.99 4.37
N LEU A 91 8.84 -3.69 4.49
CA LEU A 91 9.59 -2.96 3.47
C LEU A 91 11.10 -2.99 3.67
N LYS A 92 11.61 -3.23 4.89
CA LYS A 92 13.04 -3.24 5.16
C LYS A 92 13.76 -4.30 4.32
N GLY A 93 14.69 -3.87 3.47
CA GLY A 93 15.49 -4.76 2.61
C GLY A 93 14.80 -5.21 1.33
N ARG A 94 13.56 -4.77 1.06
CA ARG A 94 12.88 -5.01 -0.23
C ARG A 94 13.47 -4.11 -1.33
N LYS A 95 13.32 -4.53 -2.59
CA LYS A 95 13.78 -3.73 -3.74
C LYS A 95 12.92 -2.49 -3.97
N GLY A 96 11.67 -2.49 -3.54
CA GLY A 96 10.82 -1.31 -3.64
C GLY A 96 9.35 -1.53 -3.27
N ALA A 97 8.62 -0.42 -3.16
CA ALA A 97 7.18 -0.42 -2.93
C ALA A 97 6.44 0.38 -4.01
N ILE A 98 5.28 -0.13 -4.43
CA ILE A 98 4.36 0.53 -5.34
C ILE A 98 3.07 0.83 -4.57
N VAL A 99 2.84 2.10 -4.25
CA VAL A 99 1.65 2.53 -3.49
C VAL A 99 0.56 2.98 -4.46
N LEU A 100 -0.65 2.45 -4.28
CA LEU A 100 -1.81 2.81 -5.09
C LEU A 100 -2.85 3.51 -4.22
N ASP A 101 -3.00 4.82 -4.41
CA ASP A 101 -3.95 5.66 -3.71
C ASP A 101 -5.18 5.94 -4.58
N ARG A 102 -6.37 5.66 -4.04
CA ARG A 102 -7.66 6.12 -4.61
C ARG A 102 -8.08 7.46 -4.01
N SER A 103 -7.11 8.31 -3.72
CA SER A 103 -7.28 9.59 -3.06
C SER A 103 -6.10 10.50 -3.37
N ILE A 104 -6.27 11.80 -3.15
CA ILE A 104 -5.23 12.80 -3.31
C ILE A 104 -5.18 13.68 -2.05
N SER A 105 -4.00 13.81 -1.46
CA SER A 105 -3.65 14.91 -0.57
C SER A 105 -3.32 16.11 -1.46
N PHE A 106 -4.28 17.04 -1.58
CA PHE A 106 -4.16 18.16 -2.50
C PHE A 106 -2.85 18.93 -2.32
N GLY A 107 -2.09 19.06 -3.41
CA GLY A 107 -0.81 19.78 -3.44
C GLY A 107 0.44 18.91 -3.29
N LEU A 108 0.31 17.59 -3.06
CA LEU A 108 1.46 16.70 -2.94
C LEU A 108 1.27 15.34 -3.63
N SER A 109 0.70 14.35 -2.94
CA SER A 109 0.60 12.97 -3.45
C SER A 109 -0.57 12.22 -2.83
N GLY A 110 -0.54 10.89 -2.81
CA GLY A 110 -1.58 10.08 -2.18
C GLY A 110 -1.37 9.92 -0.67
N PRO A 111 -2.42 9.94 0.16
CA PRO A 111 -2.28 9.93 1.61
C PRO A 111 -1.61 8.67 2.18
N ILE A 112 -1.82 7.49 1.56
CA ILE A 112 -1.10 6.27 1.96
C ILE A 112 0.38 6.42 1.60
N SER A 113 0.69 6.89 0.40
CA SER A 113 2.07 7.06 -0.03
C SER A 113 2.86 8.05 0.83
N GLU A 114 2.20 9.10 1.33
CA GLU A 114 2.78 10.09 2.24
C GLU A 114 3.14 9.46 3.58
N ASP A 115 2.21 8.71 4.20
CA ASP A 115 2.48 8.03 5.45
C ASP A 115 3.59 6.98 5.32
N VAL A 116 3.57 6.19 4.24
CA VAL A 116 4.61 5.19 3.97
C VAL A 116 5.98 5.86 3.86
N ARG A 117 6.11 6.91 3.04
CA ARG A 117 7.39 7.63 2.91
C ARG A 117 7.84 8.26 4.24
N ALA A 118 6.91 8.83 5.00
CA ALA A 118 7.22 9.42 6.30
C ALA A 118 7.76 8.37 7.28
N VAL A 119 7.12 7.20 7.35
CA VAL A 119 7.58 6.07 8.19
C VAL A 119 8.96 5.59 7.74
N LEU A 120 9.17 5.35 6.44
CA LEU A 120 10.47 4.88 5.95
C LEU A 120 11.59 5.88 6.26
N HIS A 121 11.35 7.17 6.02
CA HIS A 121 12.30 8.23 6.31
C HIS A 121 12.62 8.32 7.82
N SER A 122 11.61 8.29 8.70
CA SER A 122 11.81 8.36 10.15
C SER A 122 12.63 7.20 10.71
N PHE A 123 12.66 6.04 10.04
CA PHE A 123 13.37 4.84 10.48
C PHE A 123 14.62 4.52 9.65
N ASN A 124 15.08 5.44 8.79
CA ASN A 124 16.23 5.27 7.90
C ASN A 124 16.14 3.98 7.06
N ILE A 125 14.98 3.76 6.44
CA ILE A 125 14.75 2.63 5.54
C ILE A 125 14.79 3.16 4.11
N ASP A 126 15.74 2.67 3.33
CA ASP A 126 16.08 3.22 2.01
C ASP A 126 15.26 2.59 0.87
N THR A 127 14.23 1.82 1.19
CA THR A 127 13.38 1.14 0.20
C THR A 127 12.66 2.19 -0.67
N PRO A 128 12.90 2.20 -1.99
CA PRO A 128 12.33 3.21 -2.87
C PRO A 128 10.81 3.02 -3.01
N VAL A 129 10.09 4.13 -3.07
CA VAL A 129 8.63 4.15 -3.20
C VAL A 129 8.24 4.86 -4.49
N VAL A 130 7.46 4.17 -5.32
CA VAL A 130 6.71 4.77 -6.45
C VAL A 130 5.24 4.81 -6.06
N ALA A 131 4.58 5.94 -6.30
CA ALA A 131 3.20 6.15 -5.90
C ALA A 131 2.32 6.55 -7.09
N TYR A 132 1.14 5.95 -7.17
CA TYR A 132 0.10 6.27 -8.14
C TYR A 132 -1.13 6.83 -7.44
N VAL A 133 -1.68 7.91 -7.99
CA VAL A 133 -3.05 8.35 -7.71
C VAL A 133 -3.94 7.93 -8.87
N THR A 134 -4.99 7.17 -8.54
CA THR A 134 -5.88 6.58 -9.53
C THR A 134 -7.31 6.40 -9.02
N GLY A 135 -8.22 5.88 -9.85
CA GLY A 135 -9.61 5.60 -9.47
C GLY A 135 -10.45 6.79 -8.97
N LEU A 136 -9.96 8.02 -9.16
CA LEU A 136 -10.68 9.24 -8.76
C LEU A 136 -11.97 9.39 -9.56
N GLY A 137 -13.01 9.89 -8.89
CA GLY A 137 -14.34 10.03 -9.49
C GLY A 137 -15.04 8.69 -9.76
N GLY A 138 -14.66 7.62 -9.06
CA GLY A 138 -15.26 6.29 -9.23
C GLY A 138 -14.83 5.59 -10.52
N ARG A 139 -13.73 6.03 -11.15
CA ARG A 139 -13.18 5.35 -12.31
C ARG A 139 -12.73 3.94 -11.93
N ASP A 140 -13.09 3.00 -12.78
CA ASP A 140 -12.75 1.61 -12.57
C ASP A 140 -11.25 1.35 -12.77
N ILE A 141 -10.71 0.49 -11.91
CA ILE A 141 -9.30 0.07 -11.87
C ILE A 141 -9.29 -1.43 -11.74
N THR A 142 -8.92 -2.09 -12.83
CA THR A 142 -8.88 -3.55 -12.95
C THR A 142 -7.50 -4.09 -12.56
N TYR A 143 -7.39 -5.40 -12.33
CA TYR A 143 -6.12 -6.08 -12.10
C TYR A 143 -5.10 -5.82 -13.23
N ALA A 144 -5.55 -5.77 -14.49
CA ALA A 144 -4.69 -5.45 -15.64
C ALA A 144 -4.14 -4.01 -15.58
N ASP A 145 -4.91 -3.07 -15.03
CA ASP A 145 -4.42 -1.71 -14.78
C ASP A 145 -3.34 -1.70 -13.69
N ILE A 146 -3.54 -2.50 -12.65
CA ILE A 146 -2.59 -2.66 -11.55
C ILE A 146 -1.29 -3.29 -12.05
N GLU A 147 -1.34 -4.35 -12.85
CA GLU A 147 -0.15 -4.96 -13.47
C GLU A 147 0.67 -3.93 -14.27
N ASN A 148 -0.01 -3.07 -15.05
CA ASN A 148 0.64 -2.01 -15.82
C ASN A 148 1.31 -0.98 -14.91
N MET A 149 0.62 -0.52 -13.86
CA MET A 149 1.18 0.41 -12.87
C MET A 149 2.38 -0.20 -12.14
N VAL A 150 2.27 -1.45 -11.69
CA VAL A 150 3.31 -2.14 -10.94
C VAL A 150 4.52 -2.41 -11.83
N SER A 151 4.32 -2.90 -13.04
CA SER A 151 5.41 -3.14 -14.00
C SER A 151 6.16 -1.84 -14.32
N ARG A 152 5.44 -0.74 -14.56
CA ARG A 152 6.07 0.57 -14.77
C ARG A 152 6.77 1.08 -13.51
N GLY A 153 6.18 0.88 -12.33
CA GLY A 153 6.76 1.24 -11.05
C GLY A 153 8.08 0.50 -10.79
N ILE A 154 8.12 -0.81 -11.06
CA ILE A 154 9.34 -1.63 -10.98
C ILE A 154 10.42 -1.07 -11.90
N SER A 155 10.11 -0.81 -13.18
CA SER A 155 11.09 -0.23 -14.11
C SER A 155 11.61 1.12 -13.64
N LEU A 156 10.75 2.00 -13.11
CA LEU A 156 11.19 3.28 -12.56
C LEU A 156 12.14 3.11 -11.38
N ILE A 157 11.87 2.16 -10.49
CA ILE A 157 12.73 1.86 -9.35
C ILE A 157 14.10 1.33 -9.82
N GLU A 158 14.12 0.42 -10.80
CA GLU A 158 15.35 -0.10 -11.41
C GLU A 158 16.15 0.99 -12.14
N GLU A 159 15.47 1.98 -12.73
CA GLU A 159 16.07 3.18 -13.31
C GLU A 159 16.53 4.22 -12.26
N GLY A 160 16.32 3.98 -10.96
CA GLY A 160 16.65 4.91 -9.87
C GLY A 160 15.73 6.13 -9.78
N LYS A 161 14.50 6.05 -10.31
CA LYS A 161 13.53 7.15 -10.38
C LYS A 161 12.35 6.90 -9.45
N THR A 162 12.14 7.80 -8.49
CA THR A 162 11.00 7.77 -7.56
C THR A 162 10.22 9.07 -7.61
N PRO A 163 9.40 9.32 -8.65
CA PRO A 163 8.55 10.50 -8.71
C PRO A 163 7.61 10.54 -7.50
N LEU A 164 7.31 11.74 -7.01
CA LEU A 164 6.40 11.94 -5.87
C LEU A 164 5.00 11.42 -6.15
N ILE A 165 4.50 11.64 -7.38
CA ILE A 165 3.18 11.23 -7.83
C ILE A 165 3.22 10.84 -9.30
N LEU A 166 2.55 9.75 -9.62
CA LEU A 166 2.15 9.38 -10.98
C LEU A 166 0.63 9.33 -11.05
N TRP A 167 0.07 9.77 -12.17
CA TRP A 167 -1.36 9.72 -12.41
C TRP A 167 -1.67 8.56 -13.34
N TYR A 168 -2.66 7.74 -13.01
CA TYR A 168 -3.12 6.66 -13.87
C TYR A 168 -4.60 6.82 -14.22
N LYS A 169 -4.94 6.66 -15.51
CA LYS A 169 -6.29 6.90 -16.06
C LYS A 169 -6.88 8.27 -15.72
N MET A 170 -6.03 9.28 -15.50
CA MET A 170 -6.45 10.68 -15.44
C MET A 170 -6.26 11.29 -16.82
N ARG A 171 -7.37 11.68 -17.47
CA ARG A 171 -7.28 12.52 -18.66
C ARG A 171 -6.77 13.90 -18.25
N ARG A 172 -5.80 14.40 -19.00
CA ARG A 172 -5.49 15.81 -19.10
C ARG A 172 -6.78 16.50 -19.61
N PHE A 173 -7.52 17.18 -18.74
CA PHE A 173 -8.35 18.28 -19.22
C PHE A 173 -7.35 19.35 -19.63
N GLU A 174 -6.97 19.33 -20.91
CA GLU A 174 -6.22 20.44 -21.49
C GLU A 174 -7.13 21.66 -21.55
N LYS A 175 -6.57 22.76 -21.04
CA LYS A 175 -7.04 24.16 -21.02
C LYS A 175 -7.86 24.56 -19.79
N TRP A 176 -7.15 25.29 -18.92
CA TRP A 176 -7.64 26.21 -17.91
C TRP A 176 -8.49 27.32 -18.54
#